data_AF-A0A7Z9MKC1-F1
#
_entry.id   AF-A0A7Z9MKC1-F1
#
_cell.length_a   1.000
_cell.length_b   1.000
_cell.length_c   1.000
_cell.angle_alpha   90.00
_cell.angle_beta   90.00
_cell.angle_gamma   90.00
#
_symmetry.space_group_name_H-M   'P 1'
#
loop_
_entity.id
_entity.type
_entity.pdbx_description
1 polymer ?
#
loop_
_entity_poly.entity_id
_entity_poly.type
_entity_poly.pdbx_seq_one_letter_code
_entity_poly.pdbx_strand_id
1 'polypeptide(L)'
;FLVSRSRARTLYDLEKAESKDEASRILNRAQEEAENARKAGELAGREGAFRLREAWEKEEARRREEIERSERRMEERSDALNRQLDGFNSREVELKKRDAEVREAGSRVRKRLEEVAGLSSDEAKNTLIEDLKDEARAEAANELREIRDEAQRNAEREARRILTLSIQRMAADATADTTVSVVQLPSDEMKGRIIGREGRNIRSFEQAMGVDVIIDDTPEKR
;
A
#
# COMPACT_ATOMS: atom_id res chain seq x y z
N PHE A 1 -50.87 -58.87 120.91
CA PHE A 1 -51.26 -58.83 119.48
C PHE A 1 -51.74 -57.46 118.99
N LEU A 2 -52.47 -56.67 119.79
CA LEU A 2 -52.96 -55.33 119.36
C LEU A 2 -51.88 -54.22 119.38
N VAL A 3 -50.94 -54.26 120.33
CA VAL A 3 -49.89 -53.23 120.49
C VAL A 3 -48.80 -53.31 119.41
N SER A 4 -48.47 -54.50 118.91
CA SER A 4 -47.47 -54.68 117.84
C SER A 4 -47.97 -54.18 116.48
N ARG A 5 -49.28 -54.29 116.20
CA ARG A 5 -49.91 -53.82 114.96
C ARG A 5 -50.02 -52.28 114.91
N SER A 6 -50.23 -51.63 116.06
CA SER A 6 -50.24 -50.17 116.18
C SER A 6 -48.86 -49.57 115.93
N ARG A 7 -47.79 -50.17 116.48
CA ARG A 7 -46.41 -49.71 116.30
C ARG A 7 -45.89 -49.90 114.86
N ALA A 8 -46.31 -50.96 114.17
CA ALA A 8 -45.99 -51.18 112.75
C ALA A 8 -46.67 -50.15 111.83
N ARG A 9 -47.91 -49.75 112.15
CA ARG A 9 -48.64 -48.72 111.38
C ARG A 9 -48.01 -47.34 111.54
N THR A 10 -47.59 -46.98 112.75
CA THR A 10 -46.88 -45.70 112.99
C THR A 10 -45.52 -45.63 112.31
N LEU A 11 -44.78 -46.74 112.24
CA LEU A 11 -43.50 -46.79 111.51
C LEU A 11 -43.71 -46.68 109.99
N TYR A 12 -44.72 -47.35 109.44
CA TYR A 12 -45.09 -47.23 108.03
C TYR A 12 -45.56 -45.80 107.67
N ASP A 13 -46.34 -45.17 108.54
CA ASP A 13 -46.78 -43.79 108.33
C ASP A 13 -45.62 -42.79 108.43
N LEU A 14 -44.62 -43.05 109.29
CA LEU A 14 -43.40 -42.26 109.40
C LEU A 14 -42.51 -42.43 108.15
N GLU A 15 -42.25 -43.67 107.72
CA GLU A 15 -41.46 -43.97 106.52
C GLU A 15 -42.11 -43.41 105.24
N LYS A 16 -43.45 -43.45 105.17
CA LYS A 16 -44.22 -42.82 104.10
C LYS A 16 -44.15 -41.29 104.17
N ALA A 17 -44.10 -40.69 105.36
CA ALA A 17 -43.92 -39.26 105.53
C ALA A 17 -42.50 -38.83 105.14
N GLU A 18 -41.48 -39.58 105.54
CA GLU A 18 -40.08 -39.37 105.14
C GLU A 18 -39.88 -39.51 103.63
N SER A 19 -40.44 -40.57 103.02
CA SER A 19 -40.38 -40.77 101.56
C SER A 19 -41.10 -39.65 100.79
N LYS A 20 -42.19 -39.12 101.34
CA LYS A 20 -42.89 -37.96 100.77
C LYS A 20 -42.07 -36.68 100.90
N ASP A 21 -41.45 -36.45 102.05
CA ASP A 21 -40.61 -35.28 102.28
C ASP A 21 -39.36 -35.34 101.37
N GLU A 22 -38.74 -36.51 101.21
CA GLU A 22 -37.63 -36.72 100.29
C GLU A 22 -38.05 -36.52 98.83
N ALA A 23 -39.20 -37.06 98.40
CA ALA A 23 -39.74 -36.82 97.07
C ALA A 23 -40.04 -35.33 96.82
N SER A 24 -40.59 -34.61 97.82
CA SER A 24 -40.81 -33.17 97.74
C SER A 24 -39.50 -32.39 97.65
N ARG A 25 -38.46 -32.77 98.40
CA ARG A 25 -37.12 -32.16 98.30
C ARG A 25 -36.49 -32.38 96.93
N ILE A 26 -36.61 -33.59 96.37
CA ILE A 26 -36.10 -33.90 95.02
C ILE A 26 -36.84 -33.08 93.97
N LEU A 27 -38.18 -32.99 94.05
CA LEU A 27 -38.97 -32.18 93.11
C LEU A 27 -38.62 -30.69 93.20
N ASN A 28 -38.47 -30.15 94.40
CA ASN A 28 -38.08 -28.74 94.58
C ASN A 28 -36.68 -28.47 94.01
N ARG A 29 -35.71 -29.36 94.25
CA ARG A 29 -34.36 -29.25 93.67
C ARG A 29 -34.40 -29.33 92.14
N ALA A 30 -35.16 -30.28 91.58
CA ALA A 30 -35.30 -30.41 90.13
C ALA A 30 -35.98 -29.18 89.51
N GLN A 31 -36.95 -28.57 90.20
CA GLN A 31 -37.57 -27.31 89.77
C GLN A 31 -36.61 -26.14 89.82
N GLU A 32 -35.84 -25.99 90.91
CA GLU A 32 -34.81 -24.94 91.01
C GLU A 32 -33.72 -25.10 89.95
N GLU A 33 -33.25 -26.33 89.71
CA GLU A 33 -32.26 -26.64 88.67
C GLU A 33 -32.82 -26.35 87.27
N ALA A 34 -34.07 -26.72 86.98
CA ALA A 34 -34.72 -26.42 85.70
C ALA A 34 -34.91 -24.91 85.49
N GLU A 35 -35.30 -24.17 86.53
CA GLU A 35 -35.40 -22.71 86.47
C GLU A 35 -34.03 -22.06 86.23
N ASN A 36 -32.99 -22.53 86.93
CA ASN A 36 -31.63 -22.03 86.76
C ASN A 36 -31.09 -22.33 85.36
N ALA A 37 -31.31 -23.54 84.84
CA ALA A 37 -30.93 -23.92 83.48
C ALA A 37 -31.67 -23.07 82.43
N ARG A 38 -32.96 -22.80 82.63
CA ARG A 38 -33.74 -21.92 81.75
C ARG A 38 -33.21 -20.49 81.78
N LYS A 39 -33.01 -19.91 82.97
CA LYS A 39 -32.46 -18.55 83.13
C LYS A 39 -31.06 -18.44 82.52
N ALA A 40 -30.20 -19.45 82.70
CA ALA A 40 -28.88 -19.52 82.08
C ALA A 40 -28.95 -19.61 80.55
N GLY A 41 -29.87 -20.41 80.01
CA GLY A 41 -30.09 -20.51 78.55
C GLY A 41 -30.62 -19.20 77.95
N GLU A 42 -31.56 -18.53 78.62
CA GLU A 42 -32.07 -17.22 78.21
C GLU A 42 -30.97 -16.15 78.25
N LEU A 43 -30.12 -16.15 79.29
CA LEU A 43 -28.99 -15.23 79.40
C LEU A 43 -27.95 -15.49 78.28
N ALA A 44 -27.57 -16.75 78.06
CA ALA A 44 -26.64 -17.13 77.00
C ALA A 44 -27.19 -16.77 75.61
N GLY A 45 -28.50 -16.93 75.38
CA GLY A 45 -29.18 -16.51 74.16
C GLY A 45 -29.14 -14.98 73.97
N ARG A 46 -29.38 -14.21 75.04
CA ARG A 46 -29.27 -12.73 75.00
C ARG A 46 -27.84 -12.27 74.76
N GLU A 47 -26.85 -12.87 75.41
CA GLU A 47 -25.43 -12.57 75.17
C GLU A 47 -24.99 -12.92 73.76
N GLY A 48 -25.45 -14.04 73.21
CA GLY A 48 -25.22 -14.42 71.82
C GLY A 48 -25.84 -13.43 70.83
N ALA A 49 -27.09 -13.04 71.07
CA ALA A 49 -27.78 -12.03 70.25
C ALA A 49 -27.11 -10.66 70.32
N PHE A 50 -26.62 -10.26 71.50
CA PHE A 50 -25.89 -9.01 71.67
C PHE A 50 -24.56 -9.02 70.93
N ARG A 51 -23.77 -10.09 71.08
CA ARG A 51 -22.50 -10.27 70.34
C ARG A 51 -22.69 -10.26 68.83
N LEU A 52 -23.75 -10.93 68.35
CA LEU A 52 -24.09 -10.90 66.93
C LEU A 52 -24.43 -9.47 66.50
N ARG A 53 -25.28 -8.76 67.24
CA ARG A 53 -25.63 -7.37 66.92
C ARG A 53 -24.39 -6.46 66.88
N GLU A 54 -23.50 -6.57 67.85
CA GLU A 54 -22.27 -5.77 67.89
C GLU A 54 -21.35 -6.07 66.69
N ALA A 55 -21.21 -7.35 66.31
CA ALA A 55 -20.44 -7.74 65.12
C ALA A 55 -21.04 -7.17 63.83
N TRP A 56 -22.37 -7.19 63.71
CA TRP A 56 -23.08 -6.62 62.57
C TRP A 56 -22.95 -5.10 62.51
N GLU A 57 -23.08 -4.39 63.64
CA GLU A 57 -22.89 -2.94 63.70
C GLU A 57 -21.46 -2.53 63.31
N LYS A 58 -20.45 -3.30 63.72
CA LYS A 58 -19.05 -3.07 63.32
C LYS A 58 -18.83 -3.29 61.82
N GLU A 59 -19.37 -4.37 61.27
CA GLU A 59 -19.26 -4.68 59.84
C GLU A 59 -20.00 -3.64 58.99
N GLU A 60 -21.19 -3.21 59.42
CA GLU A 60 -21.95 -2.16 58.74
C GLU A 60 -21.24 -0.81 58.78
N ALA A 61 -20.68 -0.44 59.93
CA ALA A 61 -19.87 0.78 60.05
C ALA A 61 -18.65 0.74 59.11
N ARG A 62 -17.96 -0.41 59.03
CA ARG A 62 -16.83 -0.60 58.12
C ARG A 62 -17.25 -0.49 56.66
N ARG A 63 -18.34 -1.15 56.26
CA ARG A 63 -18.87 -1.07 54.88
C ARG A 63 -19.25 0.34 54.51
N ARG A 64 -19.91 1.05 55.42
CA ARG A 64 -20.28 2.46 55.22
C ARG A 64 -19.05 3.33 54.99
N GLU A 65 -18.00 3.15 55.79
CA GLU A 65 -16.75 3.89 55.63
C GLU A 65 -16.05 3.56 54.31
N GLU A 66 -16.06 2.29 53.88
CA GLU A 66 -15.49 1.85 52.59
C GLU A 66 -16.27 2.45 51.41
N ILE A 67 -17.60 2.50 51.49
CA ILE A 67 -18.47 3.16 50.50
C ILE A 67 -18.15 4.66 50.44
N GLU A 68 -18.16 5.37 51.57
CA GLU A 68 -17.86 6.81 51.62
C GLU A 68 -16.45 7.13 51.10
N ARG A 69 -15.48 6.25 51.34
CA ARG A 69 -14.13 6.37 50.76
C ARG A 69 -14.14 6.15 49.25
N SER A 70 -14.94 5.22 48.76
CA SER A 70 -15.06 4.96 47.31
C SER A 70 -15.80 6.09 46.60
N GLU A 71 -16.87 6.61 47.16
CA GLU A 71 -17.65 7.73 46.63
C GLU A 71 -16.77 8.98 46.50
N ARG A 72 -16.02 9.34 47.54
CA ARG A 72 -15.07 10.47 47.48
C ARG A 72 -14.03 10.32 46.37
N ARG A 73 -13.45 9.13 46.21
CA ARG A 73 -12.51 8.87 45.10
C ARG A 73 -13.16 8.99 43.73
N MET A 74 -14.41 8.58 43.59
CA MET A 74 -15.14 8.69 42.32
C MET A 74 -15.50 10.14 42.02
N GLU A 75 -15.88 10.93 43.02
CA GLU A 75 -16.13 12.36 42.89
C GLU A 75 -14.87 13.12 42.47
N GLU A 76 -13.75 12.91 43.16
CA GLU A 76 -12.45 13.50 42.79
C GLU A 76 -12.04 13.16 41.36
N ARG A 77 -12.26 11.91 40.93
CA ARG A 77 -11.97 11.46 39.57
C ARG A 77 -12.92 12.11 38.55
N SER A 78 -14.20 12.24 38.87
CA SER A 78 -15.19 12.90 38.03
C SER A 78 -14.81 14.36 37.80
N ASP A 79 -14.46 15.08 38.87
CA ASP A 79 -14.01 16.47 38.79
C ASP A 79 -12.74 16.64 37.97
N ALA A 80 -11.77 15.74 38.14
CA ALA A 80 -10.54 15.74 37.35
C ALA A 80 -10.84 15.53 35.85
N LEU A 81 -11.74 14.60 35.52
CA LEU A 81 -12.16 14.34 34.14
C LEU A 81 -12.91 15.54 33.54
N ASN A 82 -13.81 16.18 34.30
CA ASN A 82 -14.52 17.38 33.84
C ASN A 82 -13.56 18.52 33.53
N ARG A 83 -12.57 18.78 34.40
CA ARG A 83 -11.53 19.79 34.14
C ARG A 83 -10.70 19.46 32.90
N GLN A 84 -10.37 18.19 32.68
CA GLN A 84 -9.68 17.76 31.46
C GLN A 84 -10.53 18.00 30.23
N LEU A 85 -11.82 17.68 30.28
CA LEU A 85 -12.76 17.84 29.18
C LEU A 85 -12.94 19.32 28.81
N ASP A 86 -13.06 20.21 29.79
CA ASP A 86 -13.07 21.66 29.57
C ASP A 86 -11.75 22.16 28.95
N GLY A 87 -10.62 21.61 29.40
CA GLY A 87 -9.30 21.86 28.81
C GLY A 87 -9.19 21.40 27.36
N PHE A 88 -9.81 20.28 26.99
CA PHE A 88 -9.87 19.81 25.60
C PHE A 88 -10.79 20.68 24.74
N ASN A 89 -11.98 21.02 25.23
CA ASN A 89 -12.93 21.84 24.51
C ASN A 89 -12.36 23.25 24.21
N SER A 90 -11.70 23.88 25.18
CA SER A 90 -11.05 25.17 24.98
C SER A 90 -9.94 25.10 23.92
N ARG A 91 -9.10 24.07 23.96
CA ARG A 91 -8.07 23.83 22.93
C ARG A 91 -8.67 23.57 21.55
N GLU A 92 -9.78 22.84 21.47
CA GLU A 92 -10.45 22.58 20.20
C GLU A 92 -10.97 23.88 19.56
N VAL A 93 -11.55 24.77 20.37
CA VAL A 93 -12.01 26.09 19.91
C VAL A 93 -10.83 26.94 19.44
N GLU A 94 -9.72 26.97 20.19
CA GLU A 94 -8.51 27.69 19.78
C GLU A 94 -7.91 27.15 18.48
N LEU A 95 -7.85 25.83 18.33
CA LEU A 95 -7.36 25.18 17.11
C LEU A 95 -8.24 25.52 15.91
N LYS A 96 -9.57 25.45 16.05
CA LYS A 96 -10.50 25.85 14.99
C LYS A 96 -10.30 27.32 14.58
N LYS A 97 -10.05 28.21 15.54
CA LYS A 97 -9.75 29.62 15.27
C LYS A 97 -8.43 29.78 14.49
N ARG A 98 -7.36 29.13 14.94
CA ARG A 98 -6.06 29.16 14.25
C ARG A 98 -6.14 28.59 12.84
N ASP A 99 -6.85 27.49 12.63
CA ASP A 99 -7.06 26.90 11.31
C ASP A 99 -7.76 27.87 10.35
N ALA A 100 -8.77 28.61 10.85
CA ALA A 100 -9.45 29.63 10.07
C ALA A 100 -8.49 30.79 9.71
N GLU A 101 -7.71 31.29 10.67
CA GLU A 101 -6.71 32.35 10.46
C GLU A 101 -5.65 31.94 9.43
N VAL A 102 -5.12 30.70 9.52
CA VAL A 102 -4.13 30.16 8.58
C VAL A 102 -4.72 30.03 7.18
N ARG A 103 -5.97 29.55 7.04
CA ARG A 103 -6.63 29.47 5.72
C ARG A 103 -6.83 30.84 5.12
N GLU A 104 -7.25 31.83 5.91
CA GLU A 104 -7.43 33.20 5.45
C GLU A 104 -6.09 33.83 5.04
N ALA A 105 -5.04 33.66 5.85
CA ALA A 105 -3.69 34.11 5.53
C ALA A 105 -3.17 33.46 4.23
N GLY A 106 -3.34 32.14 4.07
CA GLY A 106 -2.95 31.44 2.85
C GLY A 106 -3.76 31.86 1.61
N SER A 107 -5.03 32.25 1.78
CA SER A 107 -5.84 32.86 0.71
C SER A 107 -5.30 34.25 0.33
N ARG A 108 -5.01 35.10 1.31
CA ARG A 108 -4.41 36.43 1.10
C ARG A 108 -3.07 36.36 0.39
N VAL A 109 -2.19 35.46 0.81
CA VAL A 109 -0.86 35.26 0.18
C VAL A 109 -1.03 34.81 -1.26
N ARG A 110 -1.92 33.85 -1.54
CA ARG A 110 -2.20 33.41 -2.93
C ARG A 110 -2.68 34.56 -3.80
N LYS A 111 -3.68 35.32 -3.35
CA LYS A 111 -4.17 36.50 -4.09
C LYS A 111 -3.06 37.52 -4.34
N ARG A 112 -2.22 37.79 -3.34
CA ARG A 112 -1.12 38.75 -3.50
C ARG A 112 -0.05 38.25 -4.46
N LEU A 113 0.23 36.94 -4.47
CA LEU A 113 1.12 36.33 -5.46
C LEU A 113 0.54 36.42 -6.88
N GLU A 114 -0.76 36.17 -7.04
CA GLU A 114 -1.46 36.35 -8.33
C GLU A 114 -1.38 37.82 -8.79
N GLU A 115 -1.61 38.78 -7.90
CA GLU A 115 -1.47 40.23 -8.19
C GLU A 115 -0.03 40.61 -8.60
N VAL A 116 0.98 40.11 -7.88
CA VAL A 116 2.39 40.43 -8.15
C VAL A 116 2.90 39.75 -9.42
N ALA A 117 2.48 38.51 -9.68
CA ALA A 117 2.83 37.78 -10.89
C ALA A 117 2.09 38.32 -12.13
N GLY A 118 1.02 39.09 -11.95
CA GLY A 118 0.19 39.61 -13.03
C GLY A 118 -0.55 38.52 -13.82
N LEU A 119 -0.54 37.29 -13.29
CA LEU A 119 -1.16 36.09 -13.84
C LEU A 119 -1.80 35.33 -12.69
N SER A 120 -3.02 34.85 -12.90
CA SER A 120 -3.63 33.88 -12.00
C SER A 120 -2.87 32.55 -12.05
N SER A 121 -3.02 31.72 -11.02
CA SER A 121 -2.38 30.40 -10.98
C SER A 121 -2.74 29.53 -12.19
N ASP A 122 -3.97 29.66 -12.70
CA ASP A 122 -4.43 28.91 -13.88
C ASP A 122 -3.85 29.47 -15.17
N GLU A 123 -3.74 30.80 -15.29
CA GLU A 123 -3.08 31.44 -16.42
C GLU A 123 -1.60 31.08 -16.50
N ALA A 124 -0.86 31.17 -15.38
CA ALA A 124 0.55 30.78 -15.33
C ALA A 124 0.76 29.31 -15.72
N LYS A 125 -0.13 28.42 -15.29
CA LYS A 125 -0.11 27.01 -15.68
C LYS A 125 -0.37 26.83 -17.17
N ASN A 126 -1.35 27.56 -17.73
CA ASN A 126 -1.68 27.48 -19.16
C ASN A 126 -0.55 28.02 -20.03
N THR A 127 0.07 29.14 -19.66
CA THR A 127 1.24 29.69 -20.36
C THR A 127 2.39 28.69 -20.38
N LEU A 128 2.74 28.09 -19.23
CA LEU A 128 3.79 27.09 -19.17
C LEU A 128 3.50 25.87 -20.06
N ILE A 129 2.24 25.43 -20.10
CA ILE A 129 1.82 24.32 -20.96
C ILE A 129 1.94 24.69 -22.45
N GLU A 130 1.57 25.89 -22.84
CA GLU A 130 1.71 26.34 -24.24
C GLU A 130 3.18 26.49 -24.63
N ASP A 131 4.03 27.07 -23.78
CA ASP A 131 5.47 27.20 -24.04
C ASP A 131 6.13 25.82 -24.25
N LEU A 132 5.79 24.84 -23.41
CA LEU A 132 6.27 23.46 -23.55
C LEU A 132 5.79 22.80 -24.85
N LYS A 133 4.55 23.08 -25.30
CA LYS A 133 4.04 22.55 -26.57
C LYS A 133 4.78 23.14 -27.75
N ASP A 134 5.06 24.43 -27.73
CA ASP A 134 5.76 25.11 -28.81
C ASP A 134 7.23 24.68 -28.90
N GLU A 135 7.89 24.47 -27.76
CA GLU A 135 9.23 23.88 -27.69
C GLU A 135 9.25 22.46 -28.29
N ALA A 136 8.32 21.60 -27.86
CA ALA A 136 8.21 20.24 -28.38
C ALA A 136 7.93 20.20 -29.90
N ARG A 137 7.12 21.14 -30.41
CA ARG A 137 6.87 21.29 -31.86
C ARG A 137 8.12 21.71 -32.61
N ALA A 138 8.91 22.63 -32.05
CA ALA A 138 10.15 23.09 -32.67
C ALA A 138 11.20 21.96 -32.73
N GLU A 139 11.34 21.19 -31.66
CA GLU A 139 12.22 20.01 -31.62
C GLU A 139 11.80 18.97 -32.65
N ALA A 140 10.52 18.59 -32.69
CA ALA A 140 10.00 17.63 -33.66
C ALA A 140 10.19 18.10 -35.11
N ALA A 141 10.05 19.40 -35.38
CA ALA A 141 10.29 19.97 -36.70
C ALA A 141 11.76 19.89 -37.12
N ASN A 142 12.69 20.10 -36.19
CA ASN A 142 14.13 19.96 -36.43
C ASN A 142 14.50 18.49 -36.70
N GLU A 143 14.02 17.56 -35.87
CA GLU A 143 14.24 16.13 -36.07
C GLU A 143 13.70 15.65 -37.42
N LEU A 144 12.49 16.08 -37.80
CA LEU A 144 11.90 15.75 -39.10
C LEU A 144 12.75 16.28 -40.26
N ARG A 145 13.36 17.45 -40.11
CA ARG A 145 14.26 18.02 -41.11
C ARG A 145 15.53 17.18 -41.26
N GLU A 146 16.15 16.79 -40.15
CA GLU A 146 17.33 15.93 -40.16
C GLU A 146 17.04 14.57 -40.81
N ILE A 147 15.92 13.94 -40.47
CA ILE A 147 15.47 12.68 -41.08
C ILE A 147 15.31 12.84 -42.59
N ARG A 148 14.70 13.94 -43.06
CA ARG A 148 14.54 14.20 -44.50
C ARG A 148 15.87 14.40 -45.20
N ASP A 149 16.77 15.18 -44.62
CA ASP A 149 18.08 15.46 -45.20
C ASP A 149 18.96 14.20 -45.24
N GLU A 150 18.87 13.33 -44.22
CA GLU A 150 19.50 12.02 -44.24
C GLU A 150 18.90 11.10 -45.30
N ALA A 151 17.56 11.01 -45.37
CA ALA A 151 16.87 10.21 -46.37
C ALA A 151 17.25 10.62 -47.80
N GLN A 152 17.33 11.94 -48.06
CA GLN A 152 17.72 12.46 -49.37
C GLN A 152 19.19 12.17 -49.70
N ARG A 153 20.11 12.32 -48.74
CA ARG A 153 21.54 11.94 -48.92
C ARG A 153 21.70 10.45 -49.19
N ASN A 154 20.93 9.60 -48.52
CA ASN A 154 20.94 8.16 -48.72
C ASN A 154 20.36 7.78 -50.10
N ALA A 155 19.24 8.40 -50.49
CA ALA A 155 18.65 8.21 -51.80
C ALA A 155 19.60 8.62 -52.94
N GLU A 156 20.29 9.75 -52.82
CA GLU A 156 21.25 10.20 -53.84
C GLU A 156 22.47 9.27 -53.93
N ARG A 157 22.98 8.80 -52.79
CA ARG A 157 24.07 7.83 -52.75
C ARG A 157 23.68 6.52 -53.46
N GLU A 158 22.48 6.03 -53.19
CA GLU A 158 21.97 4.81 -53.79
C GLU A 158 21.71 4.99 -55.30
N ALA A 159 21.13 6.13 -55.71
CA ALA A 159 20.94 6.45 -57.12
C ALA A 159 22.27 6.48 -57.89
N ARG A 160 23.31 7.12 -57.34
CA ARG A 160 24.65 7.13 -57.95
C ARG A 160 25.24 5.72 -58.05
N ARG A 161 25.04 4.88 -57.03
CA ARG A 161 25.48 3.47 -57.03
C ARG A 161 24.79 2.69 -58.16
N ILE A 162 23.47 2.81 -58.27
CA ILE A 162 22.68 2.15 -59.32
C ILE A 162 23.14 2.61 -60.70
N LEU A 163 23.27 3.92 -60.93
CA LEU A 163 23.74 4.45 -62.21
C LEU A 163 25.13 3.94 -62.58
N THR A 164 26.06 3.94 -61.62
CA THR A 164 27.43 3.44 -61.83
C THR A 164 27.41 1.96 -62.23
N LEU A 165 26.62 1.14 -61.53
CA LEU A 165 26.49 -0.28 -61.83
C LEU A 165 25.86 -0.52 -63.21
N SER A 166 24.85 0.26 -63.58
CA SER A 166 24.20 0.20 -64.89
C SER A 166 25.18 0.56 -66.01
N ILE A 167 25.94 1.65 -65.85
CA ILE A 167 26.98 2.06 -66.81
C ILE A 167 28.04 0.96 -66.95
N GLN A 168 28.55 0.43 -65.84
CA GLN A 168 29.55 -0.65 -65.86
C GLN A 168 29.04 -1.90 -66.60
N ARG A 169 27.76 -2.25 -66.44
CA ARG A 169 27.13 -3.36 -67.15
C ARG A 169 26.99 -3.11 -68.65
N MET A 170 26.55 -1.91 -69.04
CA MET A 170 26.31 -1.58 -70.45
C MET A 170 27.59 -1.26 -71.23
N ALA A 171 28.67 -0.86 -70.54
CA ALA A 171 29.91 -0.46 -71.19
C ALA A 171 30.52 -1.58 -72.03
N ALA A 172 30.44 -2.84 -71.60
CA ALA A 172 30.97 -3.97 -72.37
C ALA A 172 30.26 -4.13 -73.73
N ASP A 173 28.92 -4.14 -73.71
CA ASP A 173 28.11 -4.31 -74.92
C ASP A 173 28.24 -3.11 -75.86
N ALA A 174 28.17 -1.88 -75.34
CA ALA A 174 28.29 -0.67 -76.15
C ALA A 174 29.69 -0.50 -76.78
N THR A 175 30.74 -0.96 -76.09
CA THR A 175 32.11 -0.92 -76.66
C THR A 175 32.22 -1.90 -77.82
N ALA A 176 31.68 -3.12 -77.67
CA ALA A 176 31.68 -4.11 -78.75
C ALA A 176 30.95 -3.59 -80.01
N ASP A 177 29.76 -2.98 -79.85
CA ASP A 177 28.98 -2.44 -80.96
C ASP A 177 29.65 -1.26 -81.67
N THR A 178 30.40 -0.42 -80.94
CA THR A 178 30.98 0.81 -81.53
C THR A 178 32.33 0.54 -82.21
N THR A 179 33.11 -0.44 -81.73
CA THR A 179 34.47 -0.67 -82.25
C THR A 179 34.55 -1.68 -83.39
N VAL A 180 33.47 -2.43 -83.66
CA VAL A 180 33.44 -3.44 -84.73
C VAL A 180 32.65 -2.90 -85.91
N SER A 181 33.32 -2.77 -87.06
CA SER A 181 32.68 -2.41 -88.33
C SER A 181 32.86 -3.54 -89.33
N VAL A 182 31.74 -4.03 -89.87
CA VAL A 182 31.73 -5.10 -90.88
C VAL A 182 31.63 -4.46 -92.26
N VAL A 183 32.59 -4.76 -93.13
CA VAL A 183 32.61 -4.29 -94.52
C VAL A 183 32.51 -5.50 -95.44
N GLN A 184 31.46 -5.54 -96.26
CA GLN A 184 31.30 -6.59 -97.27
C GLN A 184 32.22 -6.35 -98.46
N LEU A 185 32.93 -7.39 -98.90
CA LEU A 185 33.79 -7.34 -100.08
C LEU A 185 33.03 -7.79 -101.33
N PRO A 186 33.15 -7.07 -102.47
CA PRO A 186 32.41 -7.37 -103.69
C PRO A 186 32.92 -8.60 -104.45
N SER A 187 34.12 -9.12 -104.14
CA SER A 187 34.65 -10.36 -104.71
C SER A 187 35.85 -10.92 -103.93
N ASP A 188 36.08 -12.23 -104.07
CA ASP A 188 37.26 -12.92 -103.50
C ASP A 188 38.58 -12.44 -104.12
N GLU A 189 38.55 -11.94 -105.36
CA GLU A 189 39.73 -11.33 -105.97
C GLU A 189 40.16 -10.07 -105.20
N MET A 190 39.19 -9.27 -104.72
CA MET A 190 39.45 -8.09 -103.90
C MET A 190 40.00 -8.48 -102.51
N LYS A 191 39.49 -9.56 -101.92
CA LYS A 191 40.00 -10.16 -100.67
C LYS A 191 41.47 -10.58 -100.81
N GLY A 192 41.84 -11.25 -101.91
CA GLY A 192 43.22 -11.63 -102.19
C GLY A 192 44.19 -10.44 -102.32
N ARG A 193 43.73 -9.32 -102.91
CA ARG A 193 44.53 -8.08 -102.99
C ARG A 193 44.66 -7.38 -101.64
N ILE A 194 43.60 -7.35 -100.83
CA ILE A 194 43.62 -6.73 -99.49
C ILE A 194 44.58 -7.49 -98.56
N ILE A 195 44.64 -8.83 -98.62
CA ILE A 195 45.58 -9.64 -97.83
C ILE A 195 47.03 -9.44 -98.33
N GLY A 196 47.23 -9.55 -99.65
CA GLY A 196 48.56 -9.51 -100.27
C GLY A 196 49.40 -10.77 -100.01
N ARG A 197 50.52 -10.92 -100.73
CA ARG A 197 51.40 -12.10 -100.59
C ARG A 197 52.02 -12.15 -99.18
N GLU A 198 51.79 -13.27 -98.49
CA GLU A 198 52.21 -13.51 -97.08
C GLU A 198 51.56 -12.55 -96.07
N GLY A 199 50.41 -11.95 -96.39
CA GLY A 199 49.70 -11.05 -95.48
C GLY A 199 50.35 -9.68 -95.29
N ARG A 200 51.30 -9.31 -96.16
CA ARG A 200 52.02 -8.02 -96.04
C ARG A 200 51.13 -6.80 -96.17
N ASN A 201 50.08 -6.87 -96.98
CA ASN A 201 49.22 -5.72 -97.26
C ASN A 201 48.24 -5.46 -96.11
N ILE A 202 47.62 -6.52 -95.57
CA ILE A 202 46.75 -6.41 -94.38
C ILE A 202 47.52 -5.91 -93.15
N ARG A 203 48.71 -6.44 -92.85
CA ARG A 203 49.51 -5.96 -91.70
C ARG A 203 49.93 -4.50 -91.83
N SER A 204 50.28 -4.08 -93.04
CA SER A 204 50.65 -2.67 -93.30
C SER A 204 49.44 -1.75 -93.11
N PHE A 205 48.26 -2.19 -93.51
CA PHE A 205 47.01 -1.46 -93.32
C PHE A 205 46.60 -1.39 -91.84
N GLU A 206 46.65 -2.52 -91.10
CA GLU A 206 46.41 -2.59 -89.66
C GLU A 206 47.34 -1.67 -88.88
N GLN A 207 48.64 -1.69 -89.20
CA GLN A 207 49.63 -0.84 -88.52
C GLN A 207 49.47 0.65 -88.85
N ALA A 208 49.11 0.98 -90.10
CA ALA A 208 48.92 2.37 -90.53
C ALA A 208 47.65 2.99 -89.94
N MET A 209 46.57 2.20 -89.82
CA MET A 209 45.26 2.68 -89.38
C MET A 209 44.97 2.38 -87.90
N GLY A 210 45.78 1.55 -87.25
CA GLY A 210 45.61 1.18 -85.83
C GLY A 210 44.38 0.33 -85.56
N VAL A 211 44.00 -0.52 -86.51
CA VAL A 211 42.82 -1.41 -86.44
C VAL A 211 43.25 -2.87 -86.54
N ASP A 212 42.44 -3.78 -86.01
CA ASP A 212 42.59 -5.23 -86.19
C ASP A 212 41.58 -5.70 -87.25
N VAL A 213 42.05 -6.34 -88.32
CA VAL A 213 41.21 -6.73 -89.45
C VAL A 213 41.08 -8.24 -89.48
N ILE A 214 39.95 -8.73 -89.03
CA ILE A 214 39.62 -10.15 -89.09
C ILE A 214 38.88 -10.43 -90.40
N ILE A 215 39.43 -11.35 -91.20
CA ILE A 215 38.78 -11.79 -92.43
C ILE A 215 38.01 -13.08 -92.14
N ASP A 216 36.69 -12.99 -92.21
CA ASP A 216 35.80 -14.15 -92.10
C ASP A 216 35.67 -14.85 -93.47
N ASP A 217 35.67 -16.18 -93.44
CA ASP A 217 35.40 -17.07 -94.59
C ASP A 217 33.96 -17.62 -94.57
N THR A 218 33.17 -17.25 -93.56
CA THR A 218 31.79 -17.71 -93.42
C THR A 218 30.88 -16.96 -94.40
N PRO A 219 30.27 -17.63 -95.41
CA PRO A 219 29.31 -16.97 -96.28
C PRO A 219 28.09 -16.53 -95.46
N GLU A 220 27.60 -15.31 -95.72
CA GLU A 220 26.33 -14.80 -95.16
C GLU A 220 25.22 -15.85 -95.34
N LYS A 221 24.83 -16.51 -94.25
CA LYS A 221 23.48 -17.05 -94.14
C LYS A 221 22.59 -15.88 -93.76
N ARG A 222 21.61 -15.61 -94.63
CA ARG A 222 20.48 -14.72 -94.34
C ARG A 222 19.95 -14.87 -92.93
#